data_AF-A0A1G3FGX1-F1
#
_entry.id   AF-A0A1G3FGX1-F1
#
_cell.length_a   1.000
_cell.length_b   1.000
_cell.length_c   1.000
_cell.angle_alpha   90.00
_cell.angle_beta   90.00
_cell.angle_gamma   90.00
#
_symmetry.space_group_name_H-M   'P 1'
#
loop_
_entity.id
_entity.type
_entity.pdbx_description
1 polymer ?
#
loop_
_entity_poly.entity_id
_entity_poly.type
_entity_poly.pdbx_seq_one_letter_code
_entity_poly.pdbx_strand_id
1 'polypeptide(L)'
;LQVVPVPPCLATTLPNMQTGAEVLTVSYVSGSVTATPSGSEYYLQRSSCETDSVSMVYSKSASAFTLHNKAAAGGACSTSTSAELRKYVERSYYVATCDVCTGAGADTTPTLKMAEFVNGAIQVSSLVTGIEDVHYSYGVDLDNNGSPDCYVDNPSDTSAVPAACTAAAAAAAYTWAASATANWANVTAVRVNLLSRNLDSTASWTDTRTYDLGRAAVNGPYGDHYKRHVYGTVARIWNTGGLRENQ
;
A
#
# COMPACT_ATOMS: atom_id res chain seq x y z
N LEU A 1 -6.85 20.66 2.96
CA LEU A 1 -5.98 19.46 3.03
C LEU A 1 -6.82 18.34 3.63
N GLN A 2 -7.36 17.46 2.80
CA GLN A 2 -8.09 16.29 3.28
C GLN A 2 -7.10 15.13 3.31
N VAL A 3 -6.47 14.95 4.47
CA VAL A 3 -5.78 13.70 4.82
C VAL A 3 -6.82 12.61 4.64
N VAL A 4 -6.61 11.65 3.73
CA VAL A 4 -7.47 10.47 3.65
C VAL A 4 -7.40 9.82 5.02
N PRO A 5 -8.49 9.77 5.80
CA PRO A 5 -8.44 9.11 7.08
C PRO A 5 -8.07 7.66 6.81
N VAL A 6 -7.03 7.18 7.48
CA VAL A 6 -6.81 5.74 7.67
C VAL A 6 -8.19 5.15 7.98
N PRO A 7 -8.65 4.10 7.25
CA PRO A 7 -9.94 3.49 7.49
C PRO A 7 -10.19 3.33 8.99
N PRO A 8 -11.36 3.67 9.55
CA PRO A 8 -11.57 3.70 11.01
C PRO A 8 -11.21 2.38 11.73
N CYS A 9 -11.29 1.26 11.00
CA CYS A 9 -10.82 -0.05 11.45
C CYS A 9 -9.29 -0.17 11.59
N LEU A 10 -8.52 0.58 10.80
CA LEU A 10 -7.06 0.61 10.82
C LEU A 10 -6.52 1.59 11.89
N ALA A 11 -7.15 2.75 12.07
CA ALA A 11 -6.67 3.74 13.05
C ALA A 11 -6.69 3.23 14.51
N THR A 12 -7.64 2.35 14.85
CA THR A 12 -7.72 1.71 16.18
C THR A 12 -6.83 0.46 16.30
N THR A 13 -6.28 -0.04 15.20
CA THR A 13 -5.49 -1.29 15.15
C THR A 13 -3.99 -1.07 14.89
N LEU A 14 -3.56 0.17 14.61
CA LEU A 14 -2.16 0.55 14.47
C LEU A 14 -1.64 1.21 15.78
N PRO A 15 -1.10 0.43 16.73
CA PRO A 15 -0.72 0.95 18.04
C PRO A 15 0.43 1.96 17.93
N ASN A 16 0.30 3.05 18.71
CA ASN A 16 1.28 4.13 18.82
C ASN A 16 1.60 4.84 17.49
N MET A 17 0.71 4.75 16.50
CA MET A 17 0.85 5.50 15.25
C MET A 17 0.97 7.00 15.55
N GLN A 18 1.95 7.64 14.93
CA GLN A 18 2.15 9.07 15.04
C GLN A 18 0.96 9.82 14.45
N THR A 19 0.49 10.84 15.15
CA THR A 19 -0.64 11.66 14.69
C THR A 19 -0.34 12.28 13.33
N GLY A 20 -1.23 12.08 12.37
CA GLY A 20 -1.08 12.59 11.00
C GLY A 20 -0.10 11.79 10.13
N ALA A 21 0.50 10.70 10.64
CA ALA A 21 1.32 9.82 9.80
C ALA A 21 0.49 9.17 8.70
N GLU A 22 1.07 9.09 7.52
CA GLU A 22 0.49 8.36 6.40
C GLU A 22 0.69 6.85 6.58
N VAL A 23 -0.24 6.07 6.02
CA VAL A 23 -0.21 4.61 6.05
C VAL A 23 -0.24 4.09 4.62
N LEU A 24 0.72 3.23 4.28
CA LEU A 24 0.67 2.46 3.04
C LEU A 24 0.20 1.05 3.36
N THR A 25 -0.96 0.66 2.83
CA THR A 25 -1.42 -0.73 2.87
C THR A 25 -1.11 -1.42 1.55
N VAL A 26 -0.40 -2.54 1.62
CA VAL A 26 -0.07 -3.39 0.48
C VAL A 26 -0.77 -4.72 0.65
N SER A 27 -1.54 -5.08 -0.37
CA SER A 27 -2.26 -6.36 -0.44
C SER A 27 -1.81 -7.15 -1.65
N TYR A 28 -1.43 -8.41 -1.45
CA TYR A 28 -0.96 -9.28 -2.53
C TYR A 28 -1.22 -10.75 -2.21
N VAL A 29 -1.15 -11.60 -3.23
CA VAL A 29 -1.20 -13.05 -3.06
C VAL A 29 0.22 -13.62 -3.03
N SER A 30 0.46 -14.59 -2.16
CA SER A 30 1.75 -15.27 -2.05
C SER A 30 2.15 -15.93 -3.37
N GLY A 31 3.45 -15.88 -3.67
CA GLY A 31 4.06 -16.64 -4.76
C GLY A 31 3.99 -18.16 -4.56
N SER A 32 3.75 -18.62 -3.33
CA SER A 32 3.60 -20.04 -2.99
C SER A 32 2.14 -20.49 -3.09
N VAL A 33 1.92 -21.63 -3.73
CA VAL A 33 0.62 -22.33 -3.76
C VAL A 33 0.47 -23.19 -2.51
N THR A 34 -0.73 -23.23 -1.95
CA THR A 34 -1.07 -24.06 -0.78
C THR A 34 -2.21 -25.01 -1.16
N ALA A 35 -2.19 -26.25 -0.65
CA ALA A 35 -3.23 -27.23 -0.97
C ALA A 35 -4.55 -27.00 -0.17
N THR A 36 -4.47 -26.40 1.02
CA THR A 36 -5.61 -26.25 1.94
C THR A 36 -5.44 -24.97 2.76
N PRO A 37 -6.50 -24.18 3.01
CA PRO A 37 -6.39 -23.01 3.88
C PRO A 37 -6.16 -23.42 5.33
N SER A 38 -5.43 -22.58 6.08
CA SER A 38 -5.18 -22.81 7.51
C SER A 38 -6.39 -22.57 8.43
N GLY A 39 -7.49 -22.00 7.92
CA GLY A 39 -8.67 -21.59 8.70
C GLY A 39 -8.48 -20.30 9.51
N SER A 40 -7.23 -19.92 9.83
CA SER A 40 -6.86 -18.67 10.50
C SER A 40 -6.43 -17.56 9.54
N GLU A 41 -6.01 -17.92 8.33
CA GLU A 41 -5.51 -17.00 7.30
C GLU A 41 -6.50 -16.91 6.15
N TYR A 42 -6.45 -15.79 5.42
CA TYR A 42 -7.22 -15.65 4.19
C TYR A 42 -6.43 -16.09 2.97
N TYR A 43 -7.15 -16.66 2.02
CA TYR A 43 -6.60 -17.18 0.78
C TYR A 43 -7.48 -16.72 -0.38
N LEU A 44 -6.85 -16.63 -1.54
CA LEU A 44 -7.47 -16.30 -2.80
C LEU A 44 -7.33 -17.50 -3.74
N GLN A 45 -8.44 -17.87 -4.36
CA GLN A 45 -8.49 -18.83 -5.45
C GLN A 45 -9.10 -18.12 -6.66
N ARG A 46 -8.44 -18.17 -7.82
CA ARG A 46 -8.93 -17.58 -9.07
C ARG A 46 -9.30 -18.72 -10.01
N SER A 47 -10.54 -18.70 -10.52
CA SER A 47 -10.97 -19.69 -11.51
C SER A 47 -10.21 -19.50 -12.82
N SER A 48 -9.90 -20.61 -13.48
CA SER A 48 -9.52 -20.64 -14.89
C SER A 48 -10.54 -21.41 -15.74
N CYS A 49 -11.72 -21.68 -15.20
CA CYS A 49 -12.81 -22.37 -15.89
C CYS A 49 -13.94 -21.41 -16.29
N GLU A 50 -14.47 -21.55 -17.50
CA GLU A 50 -15.54 -20.68 -18.01
C GLU A 50 -16.92 -20.93 -17.40
N THR A 51 -17.15 -22.11 -16.78
CA THR A 51 -18.43 -22.49 -16.17
C THR A 51 -18.48 -22.36 -14.66
N ASP A 52 -17.38 -21.99 -14.00
CA ASP A 52 -17.47 -21.62 -12.59
C ASP A 52 -18.34 -20.35 -12.45
N SER A 53 -19.22 -20.32 -11.45
CA SER A 53 -20.18 -19.22 -11.27
C SER A 53 -19.55 -17.91 -10.81
N VAL A 54 -18.30 -17.97 -10.33
CA VAL A 54 -17.50 -16.81 -9.93
C VAL A 54 -16.06 -16.97 -10.42
N SER A 55 -15.43 -15.85 -10.78
CA SER A 55 -14.05 -15.85 -11.26
C SER A 55 -13.01 -15.89 -10.13
N MET A 56 -13.42 -15.60 -8.89
CA MET A 56 -12.51 -15.49 -7.75
C MET A 56 -13.24 -15.70 -6.43
N VAL A 57 -12.58 -16.37 -5.48
CA VAL A 57 -13.02 -16.52 -4.09
C VAL A 57 -11.93 -15.99 -3.18
N TYR A 58 -12.32 -15.17 -2.21
CA TYR A 58 -11.51 -14.74 -1.06
C TYR A 58 -12.16 -15.26 0.23
N SER A 59 -11.48 -16.14 0.95
CA SER A 59 -12.04 -16.79 2.14
C SER A 59 -10.95 -17.34 3.06
N LYS A 60 -11.36 -17.83 4.22
CA LYS A 60 -10.55 -18.70 5.09
C LYS A 60 -11.13 -20.11 5.23
N SER A 61 -12.35 -20.32 4.74
CA SER A 61 -13.10 -21.56 4.88
C SER A 61 -12.79 -22.50 3.72
N ALA A 62 -12.32 -23.71 4.01
CA ALA A 62 -11.98 -24.72 3.00
C ALA A 62 -13.14 -25.01 2.02
N SER A 63 -14.38 -25.05 2.52
CA SER A 63 -15.58 -25.31 1.71
C SER A 63 -15.90 -24.22 0.69
N ALA A 64 -15.31 -23.02 0.81
CA ALA A 64 -15.52 -21.95 -0.17
C ALA A 64 -14.64 -22.11 -1.42
N PHE A 65 -13.58 -22.93 -1.35
CA PHE A 65 -12.59 -23.06 -2.42
C PHE A 65 -12.93 -24.22 -3.36
N THR A 66 -13.84 -23.93 -4.28
CA THR A 66 -14.37 -24.92 -5.24
C THR A 66 -14.06 -24.57 -6.69
N LEU A 67 -13.17 -23.60 -6.95
CA LEU A 67 -12.88 -23.17 -8.32
C LEU A 67 -11.91 -24.12 -9.02
N HIS A 68 -12.06 -24.21 -10.34
CA HIS A 68 -11.37 -25.19 -11.17
C HIS A 68 -10.37 -24.55 -12.12
N ASN A 69 -9.36 -25.32 -12.54
CA ASN A 69 -8.56 -24.96 -13.69
C ASN A 69 -9.35 -25.15 -14.99
N LYS A 70 -8.86 -24.56 -16.07
CA LYS A 70 -9.33 -24.87 -17.43
C LYS A 70 -9.16 -26.36 -17.70
N ALA A 71 -10.11 -26.96 -18.40
CA ALA A 71 -9.96 -28.37 -18.78
C ALA A 71 -8.80 -28.55 -19.78
N ALA A 72 -8.17 -29.72 -19.74
CA ALA A 72 -7.32 -30.15 -20.84
C ALA A 72 -8.16 -30.38 -22.12
N ALA A 73 -7.54 -30.23 -23.30
CA ALA A 73 -8.13 -30.57 -24.60
C ALA A 73 -9.46 -29.87 -24.95
N GLY A 74 -9.68 -28.64 -24.47
CA GLY A 74 -10.78 -27.78 -24.92
C GLY A 74 -12.12 -27.98 -24.21
N GLY A 75 -12.17 -28.76 -23.12
CA GLY A 75 -13.32 -28.75 -22.20
C GLY A 75 -13.41 -27.45 -21.39
N ALA A 76 -14.57 -27.22 -20.76
CA ALA A 76 -14.81 -26.01 -19.96
C ALA A 76 -14.06 -26.04 -18.60
N CYS A 77 -14.35 -27.01 -17.74
CA CYS A 77 -13.69 -27.16 -16.43
C CYS A 77 -12.83 -28.42 -16.37
N SER A 78 -11.68 -28.33 -15.69
CA SER A 78 -10.96 -29.51 -15.21
C SER A 78 -11.79 -30.23 -14.14
N THR A 79 -11.97 -31.54 -14.31
CA THR A 79 -12.64 -32.41 -13.33
C THR A 79 -11.67 -33.07 -12.34
N SER A 80 -10.36 -32.87 -12.53
CA SER A 80 -9.30 -33.52 -11.74
C SER A 80 -8.37 -32.55 -11.04
N THR A 81 -8.41 -31.25 -11.39
CA THR A 81 -7.53 -30.24 -10.78
C THR A 81 -8.29 -28.96 -10.41
N SER A 82 -8.30 -28.64 -9.13
CA SER A 82 -8.76 -27.34 -8.64
C SER A 82 -7.76 -26.23 -8.99
N ALA A 83 -8.27 -25.00 -9.08
CA ALA A 83 -7.44 -23.82 -9.25
C ALA A 83 -6.53 -23.60 -8.04
N GLU A 84 -5.38 -22.99 -8.30
CA GLU A 84 -4.39 -22.70 -7.27
C GLU A 84 -4.97 -21.84 -6.14
N LEU A 85 -4.66 -22.24 -4.92
CA LEU A 85 -4.99 -21.49 -3.71
C LEU A 85 -3.72 -20.81 -3.19
N ARG A 86 -3.77 -19.48 -3.00
CA ARG A 86 -2.62 -18.68 -2.57
C ARG A 86 -2.99 -17.86 -1.35
N LYS A 87 -2.12 -17.81 -0.33
CA LYS A 87 -2.33 -16.97 0.86
C LYS A 87 -2.46 -15.52 0.41
N TYR A 88 -3.50 -14.84 0.88
CA TYR A 88 -3.62 -13.39 0.75
C TYR A 88 -2.86 -12.74 1.91
N VAL A 89 -1.98 -11.81 1.58
CA VAL A 89 -1.12 -11.10 2.53
C VAL A 89 -1.50 -9.63 2.48
N GLU A 90 -1.74 -9.06 3.67
CA GLU A 90 -2.04 -7.65 3.85
C GLU A 90 -1.08 -7.07 4.89
N ARG A 91 -0.41 -5.98 4.52
CA ARG A 91 0.57 -5.29 5.35
C ARG A 91 0.32 -3.80 5.32
N SER A 92 0.24 -3.18 6.49
CA SER A 92 0.17 -1.73 6.64
C SER A 92 1.45 -1.21 7.26
N TYR A 93 2.08 -0.25 6.59
CA TYR A 93 3.31 0.40 7.05
C TYR A 93 2.98 1.79 7.58
N TYR A 94 3.46 2.12 8.77
CA TYR A 94 3.16 3.37 9.45
C TYR A 94 4.31 3.83 10.35
N VAL A 95 4.41 5.14 10.57
CA VAL A 95 5.36 5.69 11.56
C VAL A 95 4.71 5.65 12.94
N ALA A 96 5.38 4.99 13.89
CA ALA A 96 5.01 4.97 15.29
C ALA A 96 5.88 5.95 16.10
N THR A 97 5.38 6.39 17.26
CA THR A 97 6.09 7.32 18.16
C THR A 97 7.20 6.66 19.01
N CYS A 98 7.37 5.34 18.91
CA CYS A 98 8.28 4.52 19.71
C CYS A 98 8.70 3.26 18.96
N ASP A 99 9.90 2.75 19.23
CA ASP A 99 10.33 1.41 18.80
C ASP A 99 9.82 0.38 19.81
N VAL A 100 10.31 0.47 21.05
CA VAL A 100 9.77 -0.27 22.20
C VAL A 100 8.78 0.62 22.92
N CYS A 101 7.50 0.24 22.94
CA CYS A 101 6.43 1.14 23.41
C CYS A 101 5.95 0.87 24.84
N THR A 102 6.37 -0.23 25.46
CA THR A 102 5.95 -0.63 26.82
C THR A 102 7.07 -1.36 27.55
N GLY A 103 6.96 -1.43 28.88
CA GLY A 103 7.90 -2.16 29.74
C GLY A 103 9.20 -1.39 30.04
N ALA A 104 10.19 -2.10 30.60
CA ALA A 104 11.41 -1.49 31.11
C ALA A 104 12.34 -0.88 30.04
N GLY A 105 12.13 -1.23 28.77
CA GLY A 105 12.88 -0.70 27.62
C GLY A 105 12.09 0.30 26.80
N ALA A 106 10.96 0.82 27.31
CA ALA A 106 10.13 1.75 26.55
C ALA A 106 10.91 3.03 26.15
N ASP A 107 10.76 3.44 24.90
CA ASP A 107 11.41 4.61 24.32
C ASP A 107 10.39 5.51 23.58
N THR A 108 10.90 6.60 23.02
CA THR A 108 10.15 7.52 22.17
C THR A 108 10.82 7.69 20.81
N THR A 109 11.50 6.64 20.32
CA THR A 109 12.21 6.67 19.05
C THR A 109 11.20 6.46 17.91
N PRO A 110 10.97 7.46 17.05
CA PRO A 110 10.07 7.31 15.90
C PRO A 110 10.54 6.14 15.03
N THR A 111 9.62 5.26 14.66
CA THR A 111 9.96 3.97 14.06
C THR A 111 8.96 3.63 12.96
N LEU A 112 9.47 3.25 11.80
CA LEU A 112 8.64 2.65 10.76
C LEU A 112 8.28 1.22 11.20
N LYS A 113 6.98 0.96 11.36
CA LYS A 113 6.43 -0.33 11.76
C LYS A 113 5.60 -0.94 10.65
N MET A 114 5.47 -2.26 10.69
CA MET A 114 4.58 -3.05 9.85
C MET A 114 3.56 -3.76 10.72
N ALA A 115 2.28 -3.51 10.44
CA ALA A 115 1.17 -4.34 10.91
C ALA A 115 0.82 -5.35 9.81
N GLU A 116 0.82 -6.64 10.13
CA GLU A 116 0.49 -7.72 9.20
C GLU A 116 -0.58 -8.61 9.81
N PHE A 117 -1.57 -9.02 9.01
CA PHE A 117 -2.52 -10.05 9.44
C PHE A 117 -1.86 -11.43 9.35
N VAL A 118 -1.65 -12.07 10.51
CA VAL A 118 -1.03 -13.38 10.64
C VAL A 118 -1.75 -14.19 11.72
N ASN A 119 -2.07 -15.44 11.41
CA ASN A 119 -2.71 -16.40 12.30
C ASN A 119 -4.02 -15.90 12.93
N GLY A 120 -4.84 -15.18 12.17
CA GLY A 120 -6.15 -14.71 12.62
C GLY A 120 -6.14 -13.39 13.38
N ALA A 121 -4.97 -12.76 13.55
CA ALA A 121 -4.80 -11.51 14.28
C ALA A 121 -3.82 -10.58 13.57
N ILE A 122 -3.89 -9.28 13.88
CA ILE A 122 -2.88 -8.32 13.44
C ILE A 122 -1.66 -8.43 14.36
N GLN A 123 -0.48 -8.59 13.77
CA GLN A 123 0.81 -8.63 14.43
C GLN A 123 1.63 -7.42 13.99
N VAL A 124 2.29 -6.75 14.93
CA VAL A 124 3.08 -5.54 14.66
C VAL A 124 4.55 -5.83 14.89
N SER A 125 5.38 -5.40 13.94
CA SER A 125 6.85 -5.49 14.01
C SER A 125 7.51 -4.15 13.70
N SER A 126 8.64 -3.89 14.33
CA SER A 126 9.51 -2.76 13.98
C SER A 126 10.36 -3.10 12.77
N LEU A 127 10.44 -2.18 11.81
CA LEU A 127 11.29 -2.33 10.63
C LEU A 127 12.55 -1.49 10.75
N VAL A 128 12.38 -0.18 11.00
CA VAL A 128 13.48 0.79 10.98
C VAL A 128 13.22 1.89 12.01
N THR A 129 14.09 1.99 12.99
CA THR A 129 14.12 3.09 13.96
C THR A 129 14.67 4.36 13.32
N GLY A 130 14.20 5.52 13.77
CA GLY A 130 14.64 6.83 13.30
C GLY A 130 13.86 7.38 12.10
N ILE A 131 12.82 6.70 11.62
CA ILE A 131 11.92 7.24 10.59
C ILE A 131 10.86 8.10 11.26
N GLU A 132 10.83 9.39 10.94
CA GLU A 132 9.94 10.38 11.60
C GLU A 132 8.70 10.73 10.78
N ASP A 133 8.78 10.56 9.46
CA ASP A 133 7.69 10.90 8.55
C ASP A 133 7.87 10.17 7.22
N VAL A 134 6.75 9.89 6.56
CA VAL A 134 6.70 9.32 5.22
C VAL A 134 5.57 10.00 4.46
N HIS A 135 5.84 10.32 3.19
CA HIS A 135 4.83 10.77 2.24
C HIS A 135 4.78 9.83 1.04
N TYR A 136 3.56 9.50 0.62
CA TYR A 136 3.27 8.71 -0.56
C TYR A 136 2.55 9.56 -1.62
N SER A 137 3.04 9.49 -2.86
CA SER A 137 2.29 9.99 -4.02
C SER A 137 2.17 8.89 -5.07
N TYR A 138 1.03 8.86 -5.75
CA TYR A 138 0.63 7.80 -6.67
C TYR A 138 0.80 8.28 -8.10
N GLY A 139 1.61 7.54 -8.86
CA GLY A 139 1.79 7.73 -10.29
C GLY A 139 0.60 7.17 -11.06
N VAL A 140 -0.10 8.02 -11.81
CA VAL A 140 -1.33 7.66 -12.55
C VAL A 140 -1.07 7.70 -14.05
N ASP A 141 -1.45 6.63 -14.74
CA ASP A 141 -1.41 6.47 -16.19
C ASP A 141 -2.75 6.93 -16.78
N LEU A 142 -2.75 8.07 -17.46
CA LEU A 142 -3.96 8.72 -17.98
C LEU A 142 -4.21 8.43 -19.45
N ASP A 143 -3.20 7.99 -20.20
CA ASP A 143 -3.27 7.68 -21.63
C ASP A 143 -3.24 6.17 -21.96
N ASN A 144 -3.12 5.32 -20.94
CA ASN A 144 -3.05 3.86 -21.01
C ASN A 144 -1.76 3.32 -21.64
N ASN A 145 -0.63 4.04 -21.54
CA ASN A 145 0.67 3.56 -22.01
C ASN A 145 1.43 2.72 -20.96
N GLY A 146 0.85 2.51 -19.77
CA GLY A 146 1.43 1.72 -18.69
C GLY A 146 2.46 2.45 -17.84
N SER A 147 2.69 3.74 -18.07
CA SER A 147 3.62 4.61 -17.33
C SER A 147 2.86 5.75 -16.64
N PRO A 148 3.36 6.29 -15.50
CA PRO A 148 2.75 7.45 -14.86
C PRO A 148 2.91 8.73 -15.70
N ASP A 149 1.82 9.46 -15.92
CA ASP A 149 1.84 10.79 -16.53
C ASP A 149 1.94 11.92 -15.50
N CYS A 150 1.43 11.67 -14.29
CA CYS A 150 1.47 12.59 -13.16
C CYS A 150 1.50 11.84 -11.84
N TYR A 151 1.85 12.55 -10.75
CA TYR A 151 1.81 12.03 -9.38
C TYR A 151 0.83 12.84 -8.54
N VAL A 152 0.02 12.15 -7.74
CA VAL A 152 -0.98 12.77 -6.86
C VAL A 152 -0.97 12.17 -5.47
N ASP A 153 -1.33 12.96 -4.46
CA ASP A 153 -1.39 12.48 -3.07
C ASP A 153 -2.62 11.59 -2.84
N ASN A 154 -3.74 11.88 -3.50
CA ASN A 154 -5.02 11.21 -3.28
C ASN A 154 -5.80 10.97 -4.59
N PRO A 155 -5.67 9.79 -5.21
CA PRO A 155 -6.47 9.39 -6.37
C PRO A 155 -7.99 9.37 -6.12
N SER A 156 -8.43 9.30 -4.86
CA SER A 156 -9.85 9.33 -4.48
C SER A 156 -10.47 10.72 -4.49
N ASP A 157 -9.67 11.79 -4.56
CA ASP A 157 -10.19 13.15 -4.65
C ASP A 157 -10.72 13.42 -6.06
N THR A 158 -12.02 13.31 -6.24
CA THR A 158 -12.72 13.55 -7.50
C THR A 158 -13.34 14.94 -7.57
N SER A 159 -13.01 15.85 -6.64
CA SER A 159 -13.59 17.20 -6.63
C SER A 159 -13.10 18.07 -7.80
N ALA A 160 -11.88 17.83 -8.26
CA ALA A 160 -11.27 18.46 -9.43
C ALA A 160 -10.11 17.60 -9.97
N VAL A 161 -9.64 17.90 -11.18
CA VAL A 161 -8.38 17.35 -11.68
C VAL A 161 -7.23 17.94 -10.85
N PRO A 162 -6.34 17.14 -10.26
CA PRO A 162 -5.19 17.65 -9.52
C PRO A 162 -4.30 18.53 -10.42
N ALA A 163 -3.72 19.58 -9.86
CA ALA A 163 -2.90 20.54 -10.61
C ALA A 163 -1.72 19.85 -11.34
N ALA A 164 -1.09 18.86 -10.69
CA ALA A 164 -0.01 18.07 -11.25
C ALA A 164 -0.44 17.22 -12.47
N CYS A 165 -1.74 16.97 -12.64
CA CYS A 165 -2.30 16.14 -13.71
C CYS A 165 -3.04 16.94 -14.78
N THR A 166 -3.25 18.25 -14.61
CA THR A 166 -4.15 19.03 -15.48
C THR A 166 -3.76 18.95 -16.97
N ALA A 167 -2.46 19.10 -17.28
CA ALA A 167 -1.99 19.04 -18.66
C ALA A 167 -2.13 17.65 -19.27
N ALA A 168 -1.72 16.60 -18.54
CA ALA A 168 -1.81 15.22 -18.99
C ALA A 168 -3.26 14.74 -19.15
N ALA A 169 -4.13 15.06 -18.18
CA ALA A 169 -5.54 14.72 -18.25
C ALA A 169 -6.24 15.38 -19.45
N ALA A 170 -5.91 16.64 -19.75
CA ALA A 170 -6.44 17.33 -20.92
C ALA A 170 -5.96 16.68 -22.23
N ALA A 171 -4.67 16.34 -22.32
CA ALA A 171 -4.08 15.71 -23.51
C ALA A 171 -4.68 14.32 -23.80
N ALA A 172 -4.92 13.52 -22.75
CA ALA A 172 -5.49 12.18 -22.85
C ALA A 172 -7.04 12.16 -22.86
N ALA A 173 -7.70 13.32 -22.76
CA ALA A 173 -9.15 13.43 -22.53
C ALA A 173 -9.64 12.58 -21.32
N TYR A 174 -8.83 12.50 -20.27
CA TYR A 174 -9.08 11.68 -19.09
C TYR A 174 -10.11 12.32 -18.15
N THR A 175 -11.10 11.55 -17.70
CA THR A 175 -12.24 12.02 -16.90
C THR A 175 -12.04 11.81 -15.39
N TRP A 176 -11.04 12.47 -14.80
CA TRP A 176 -10.64 12.29 -13.38
C TRP A 176 -11.78 12.37 -12.37
N ALA A 177 -12.66 13.36 -12.51
CA ALA A 177 -13.75 13.60 -11.56
C ALA A 177 -14.89 12.55 -11.65
N ALA A 178 -14.84 11.64 -12.62
CA ALA A 178 -15.92 10.69 -12.85
C ALA A 178 -15.93 9.53 -11.83
N SER A 179 -14.76 9.06 -11.39
CA SER A 179 -14.68 7.88 -10.51
C SER A 179 -13.34 7.74 -9.79
N ALA A 180 -13.38 7.74 -8.46
CA ALA A 180 -12.23 7.40 -7.61
C ALA A 180 -11.71 5.99 -7.93
N THR A 181 -12.61 5.03 -8.15
CA THR A 181 -12.25 3.64 -8.51
C THR A 181 -11.49 3.59 -9.84
N ALA A 182 -11.90 4.40 -10.82
CA ALA A 182 -11.18 4.49 -12.09
C ALA A 182 -9.79 5.09 -11.89
N ASN A 183 -9.64 6.14 -11.09
CA ASN A 183 -8.33 6.73 -10.78
C ASN A 183 -7.39 5.69 -10.13
N TRP A 184 -7.87 4.94 -9.15
CA TRP A 184 -7.09 3.85 -8.52
C TRP A 184 -6.74 2.73 -9.50
N ALA A 185 -7.61 2.39 -10.45
CA ALA A 185 -7.32 1.40 -11.48
C ALA A 185 -6.25 1.87 -12.49
N ASN A 186 -5.99 3.18 -12.55
CA ASN A 186 -4.94 3.80 -13.37
C ASN A 186 -3.62 4.04 -12.60
N VAL A 187 -3.53 3.66 -11.33
CA VAL A 187 -2.27 3.80 -10.57
C VAL A 187 -1.25 2.74 -11.01
N THR A 188 -0.08 3.19 -11.46
CA THR A 188 1.00 2.35 -12.01
C THR A 188 2.31 2.48 -11.22
N ALA A 189 2.42 3.46 -10.34
CA ALA A 189 3.59 3.60 -9.46
C ALA A 189 3.23 4.25 -8.11
N VAL A 190 4.10 4.06 -7.12
CA VAL A 190 4.11 4.81 -5.87
C VAL A 190 5.49 5.44 -5.70
N ARG A 191 5.52 6.74 -5.47
CA ARG A 191 6.71 7.44 -4.99
C ARG A 191 6.63 7.52 -3.48
N VAL A 192 7.70 7.10 -2.83
CA VAL A 192 7.85 7.07 -1.37
C VAL A 192 8.97 8.04 -1.01
N ASN A 193 8.65 9.07 -0.24
CA ASN A 193 9.64 9.97 0.36
C ASN A 193 9.59 9.82 1.87
N LEU A 194 10.72 9.60 2.52
CA LEU A 194 10.79 9.45 3.97
C LEU A 194 11.79 10.41 4.58
N LEU A 195 11.51 10.87 5.80
CA LEU A 195 12.40 11.64 6.64
C LEU A 195 12.99 10.72 7.70
N SER A 196 14.31 10.54 7.67
CA SER A 196 15.03 9.86 8.75
C SER A 196 15.76 10.87 9.64
N ARG A 197 15.88 10.54 10.92
CA ARG A 197 16.80 11.15 11.86
C ARG A 197 17.84 10.16 12.36
N ASN A 198 18.99 10.67 12.81
CA ASN A 198 19.92 9.87 13.61
C ASN A 198 19.25 9.38 14.91
N LEU A 199 19.72 8.26 15.44
CA LEU A 199 19.25 7.74 16.73
C LEU A 199 19.80 8.53 17.91
N ASP A 200 21.01 9.07 17.76
CA ASP A 200 21.68 9.91 18.76
C ASP A 200 21.62 11.39 18.37
N SER A 201 21.41 12.25 19.37
CA SER A 201 21.47 13.69 19.20
C SER A 201 22.91 14.21 19.16
N THR A 202 23.11 15.37 18.56
CA THR A 202 24.39 16.10 18.57
C THR A 202 24.16 17.43 19.27
N ALA A 203 24.65 17.60 20.50
CA ALA A 203 24.32 18.76 21.34
C ALA A 203 24.52 20.13 20.68
N SER A 204 25.55 20.29 19.82
CA SER A 204 25.83 21.56 19.12
C SER A 204 25.04 21.75 17.82
N TRP A 205 24.14 20.82 17.47
CA TRP A 205 23.34 20.89 16.26
C TRP A 205 22.00 21.58 16.53
N THR A 206 21.62 22.54 15.71
CA THR A 206 20.26 23.08 15.64
C THR A 206 19.82 23.00 14.18
N ASP A 207 18.71 22.30 13.93
CA ASP A 207 18.28 22.04 12.56
C ASP A 207 17.39 23.17 12.06
N THR A 208 18.00 24.19 11.45
CA THR A 208 17.25 25.30 10.84
C THR A 208 16.73 24.96 9.44
N ARG A 209 16.94 23.73 8.95
CA ARG A 209 16.51 23.29 7.63
C ARG A 209 15.06 22.84 7.65
N THR A 210 14.39 23.02 6.53
CA THR A 210 13.12 22.37 6.24
C THR A 210 13.35 21.20 5.27
N TYR A 211 12.47 20.22 5.33
CA TYR A 211 12.56 18.99 4.55
C TYR A 211 11.28 18.82 3.73
N ASP A 212 11.43 18.77 2.41
CA ASP A 212 10.33 18.56 1.48
C ASP A 212 10.19 17.05 1.20
N LEU A 213 9.02 16.50 1.48
CA LEU A 213 8.66 15.11 1.19
C LEU A 213 7.81 14.97 -0.09
N GLY A 214 7.66 16.04 -0.88
CA GLY A 214 6.88 16.05 -2.11
C GLY A 214 5.40 16.39 -1.91
N ARG A 215 5.03 16.96 -0.76
CA ARG A 215 3.69 17.46 -0.43
C ARG A 215 3.74 18.93 -0.04
N ALA A 216 2.58 19.60 -0.03
CA ALA A 216 2.51 21.04 0.22
C ALA A 216 3.12 21.50 1.57
N ALA A 217 3.03 20.67 2.61
CA ALA A 217 3.57 20.97 3.92
C ALA A 217 4.97 20.35 4.10
N VAL A 218 5.97 21.22 4.27
CA VAL A 218 7.35 20.82 4.60
C VAL A 218 7.49 20.48 6.08
N ASN A 219 8.47 19.64 6.37
CA ASN A 219 8.86 19.25 7.72
C ASN A 219 9.91 20.20 8.30
N GLY A 220 9.87 20.39 9.62
CA GLY A 220 10.81 21.25 10.34
C GLY A 220 10.54 22.75 10.17
N PRO A 221 11.47 23.63 10.58
CA PRO A 221 12.75 23.31 11.23
C PRO A 221 12.60 22.62 12.59
N TYR A 222 13.67 21.99 13.07
CA TYR A 222 13.67 21.21 14.32
C TYR A 222 14.72 21.70 15.32
N GLY A 223 14.29 21.94 16.57
CA GLY A 223 15.13 22.43 17.66
C GLY A 223 15.63 21.33 18.61
N ASP A 224 15.71 20.08 18.16
CA ASP A 224 15.84 18.90 19.03
C ASP A 224 17.19 18.17 18.94
N HIS A 225 18.18 18.82 18.31
CA HIS A 225 19.55 18.32 18.19
C HIS A 225 19.75 17.05 17.37
N TYR A 226 18.74 16.62 16.59
CA TYR A 226 18.91 15.49 15.65
C TYR A 226 19.22 15.96 14.24
N LYS A 227 20.17 15.26 13.61
CA LYS A 227 20.46 15.41 12.18
C LYS A 227 19.49 14.57 11.38
N ARG A 228 18.97 15.14 10.29
CA ARG A 228 17.98 14.50 9.42
C ARG A 228 18.40 14.48 7.97
N HIS A 229 17.80 13.54 7.24
CA HIS A 229 17.96 13.37 5.81
C HIS A 229 16.67 12.83 5.19
N VAL A 230 16.34 13.31 3.98
CA VAL A 230 15.23 12.80 3.18
C VAL A 230 15.74 11.78 2.18
N TYR A 231 15.05 10.66 2.08
CA TYR A 231 15.27 9.66 1.04
C TYR A 231 14.02 9.54 0.18
N GLY A 232 14.19 9.32 -1.12
CA GLY A 232 13.09 9.15 -2.06
C GLY A 232 13.33 7.93 -2.95
N THR A 233 12.26 7.19 -3.25
CA THR A 233 12.27 6.10 -4.23
C THR A 233 10.93 6.02 -4.96
N VAL A 234 10.93 5.35 -6.10
CA VAL A 234 9.72 5.06 -6.88
C VAL A 234 9.62 3.56 -7.10
N ALA A 235 8.49 2.98 -6.74
CA ALA A 235 8.16 1.58 -6.97
C ALA A 235 7.06 1.47 -8.04
N ARG A 236 7.29 0.64 -9.06
CA ARG A 236 6.28 0.33 -10.09
C ARG A 236 5.30 -0.72 -9.57
N ILE A 237 4.02 -0.55 -9.89
CA ILE A 237 2.95 -1.50 -9.62
C ILE A 237 2.65 -2.25 -10.93
N TRP A 238 3.08 -3.51 -11.01
CA TRP A 238 2.99 -4.30 -12.24
C TRP A 238 1.62 -4.92 -12.50
N ASN A 239 0.84 -5.21 -11.44
CA ASN A 239 -0.43 -5.92 -11.56
C ASN A 239 -1.56 -5.11 -12.22
N THR A 240 -1.45 -3.78 -12.32
CA THR A 240 -2.40 -2.93 -13.06
C THR A 240 -2.13 -2.92 -14.57
N GLY A 241 -0.89 -3.18 -15.02
CA GLY A 241 -0.54 -3.27 -16.44
C GLY A 241 -0.96 -4.60 -17.10
N GLY A 242 -0.88 -5.73 -16.38
CA GLY A 242 -1.13 -7.05 -16.96
C GLY A 242 -2.58 -7.31 -17.40
N LEU A 243 -3.58 -6.63 -16.84
CA LEU A 243 -4.97 -6.67 -17.31
C LEU A 243 -5.20 -5.80 -18.56
N ARG A 244 -4.34 -4.82 -18.83
CA ARG A 244 -4.43 -3.91 -20.00
C ARG A 244 -3.78 -4.49 -21.25
N GLU A 245 -2.64 -5.15 -21.11
CA GLU A 245 -1.88 -5.68 -22.25
C GLU A 245 -2.43 -7.00 -22.82
N ASN A 246 -3.43 -7.60 -22.17
CA ASN A 246 -3.99 -8.91 -22.55
C ASN A 246 -5.49 -8.87 -22.91
N GLN A 247 -6.04 -7.70 -23.27
CA GLN A 247 -7.39 -7.57 -23.83
C GLN A 247 -7.36 -7.28 -25.33
#